data_AF-A0A377BQJ9-F1
#
_entry.id   AF-A0A377BQJ9-F1
#
_cell.length_a   1.000
_cell.length_b   1.000
_cell.length_c   1.000
_cell.angle_alpha   90.00
_cell.angle_beta   90.00
_cell.angle_gamma   90.00
#
_symmetry.space_group_name_H-M   'P 1'
#
loop_
_entity.id
_entity.type
_entity.pdbx_description
1 polymer ?
#
loop_
_entity_poly.entity_id
_entity_poly.type
_entity_poly.pdbx_seq_one_letter_code
_entity_poly.pdbx_strand_id
1 'polypeptide(L)'
;MPGLENLALIPGCVGSSPIQNIGAYGVELQRVCAYVDCVELATGKQVRLTAKECRFGYRDSIFKHEYQDRFAIVAVGLRLPKEWQPVLTYGDLTRLDPTTVTPQQVFNAVCHMRTTKLPDPKVNGNAGSFLQNPVVSAERLKHYCHNFPTAPNYPQADGSVKLAAGWLI
;
A
#
# COMPACT_ATOMS: atom_id res chain seq x y z
N MET A 1 8.15 12.98 12.74
CA MET A 1 8.31 13.16 11.28
C MET A 1 7.05 12.61 10.61
N PRO A 2 6.30 13.42 9.87
CA PRO A 2 5.09 12.95 9.16
C PRO A 2 5.44 12.28 7.81
N GLY A 3 4.44 11.70 7.15
CA GLY A 3 4.54 11.05 5.84
C GLY A 3 4.18 9.56 5.82
N LEU A 4 3.80 8.98 6.96
CA LEU A 4 3.44 7.56 7.10
C LEU A 4 2.03 7.34 7.70
N GLU A 5 1.33 8.41 8.06
CA GLU A 5 0.03 8.39 8.73
C GLU A 5 -1.05 7.60 7.99
N ASN A 6 -1.06 7.63 6.65
CA ASN A 6 -1.97 6.82 5.83
C ASN A 6 -1.71 5.31 5.92
N LEU A 7 -0.49 4.90 6.29
CA LEU A 7 -0.07 3.50 6.45
C LEU A 7 -0.21 3.01 7.90
N ALA A 8 -0.85 3.80 8.78
CA ALA A 8 -1.04 3.45 10.17
C ALA A 8 -1.81 2.14 10.35
N LEU A 9 -1.45 1.40 11.40
CA LEU A 9 -2.10 0.14 11.81
C LEU A 9 -2.10 -0.95 10.73
N ILE A 10 -1.15 -0.91 9.79
CA ILE A 10 -0.80 -2.05 8.94
C ILE A 10 0.05 -3.02 9.77
N PRO A 11 -0.37 -4.28 9.98
CA PRO A 11 0.43 -5.26 10.72
C PRO A 11 1.71 -5.66 9.99
N GLY A 12 2.63 -6.30 10.71
CA GLY A 12 3.86 -6.87 10.17
C GLY A 12 5.11 -6.09 10.56
N CYS A 13 6.22 -6.45 9.91
CA CYS A 13 7.54 -5.87 10.18
C CYS A 13 7.91 -4.85 9.11
N VAL A 14 8.83 -3.94 9.44
CA VAL A 14 9.42 -3.00 8.46
C VAL A 14 10.05 -3.77 7.30
N GLY A 15 10.78 -4.86 7.55
CA GLY A 15 11.41 -5.67 6.50
C GLY A 15 10.43 -6.30 5.50
N SER A 16 9.17 -6.56 5.91
CA SER A 16 8.14 -7.09 5.01
C SER A 16 7.42 -6.00 4.21
N SER A 17 7.53 -4.72 4.60
CA SER A 17 6.80 -3.63 3.98
C SER A 17 7.08 -3.47 2.47
N PRO A 18 8.32 -3.66 1.97
CA PRO A 18 8.62 -3.52 0.55
C PRO A 18 8.10 -4.68 -0.30
N ILE A 19 7.99 -5.89 0.26
CA ILE A 19 7.73 -7.12 -0.50
C ILE A 19 6.42 -7.02 -1.31
N GLN A 20 5.37 -6.53 -0.66
CA GLN A 20 4.07 -6.28 -1.29
C GLN A 20 3.77 -4.78 -1.42
N ASN A 21 4.78 -3.90 -1.35
CA ASN A 21 4.60 -2.45 -1.43
C ASN A 21 3.37 -1.99 -0.60
N ILE A 22 3.45 -2.15 0.73
CA ILE A 22 2.27 -1.95 1.61
C ILE A 22 1.57 -0.64 1.27
N GLY A 23 0.24 -0.66 1.27
CA GLY A 23 -0.52 0.51 0.88
C GLY A 23 -1.92 0.52 1.47
N ALA A 24 -2.32 1.71 1.92
CA ALA A 24 -3.63 1.99 2.45
C ALA A 24 -3.96 3.47 2.26
N TYR A 25 -5.25 3.78 2.13
CA TYR A 25 -5.77 5.15 2.11
C TYR A 25 -5.03 6.11 1.15
N GLY A 26 -4.77 5.65 -0.08
CA GLY A 26 -4.17 6.47 -1.14
C GLY A 26 -2.64 6.58 -1.10
N VAL A 27 -1.97 5.91 -0.16
CA VAL A 27 -0.50 5.87 -0.07
C VAL A 27 0.00 4.44 -0.18
N GLU A 28 1.13 4.27 -0.85
CA GLU A 28 1.92 3.03 -0.93
C GLU A 28 3.36 3.31 -0.49
N LEU A 29 4.06 2.28 0.00
CA LEU A 29 5.43 2.42 0.50
C LEU A 29 6.37 3.03 -0.53
N GLN A 30 6.20 2.73 -1.82
CA GLN A 30 7.01 3.29 -2.91
C GLN A 30 7.10 4.81 -2.91
N ARG A 31 6.11 5.52 -2.33
CA ARG A 31 6.10 6.98 -2.23
C ARG A 31 7.20 7.51 -1.29
N VAL A 32 7.57 6.72 -0.29
CA VAL A 32 8.49 7.10 0.79
C VAL A 32 9.71 6.19 0.89
N CYS A 33 9.74 5.06 0.19
CA CYS A 33 10.89 4.18 0.14
C CYS A 33 12.05 4.90 -0.56
N ALA A 34 13.20 4.96 0.09
CA ALA A 34 14.46 5.41 -0.51
C ALA A 34 15.25 4.22 -1.06
N TYR A 35 15.40 3.19 -0.23
CA TYR A 35 16.14 1.97 -0.57
C TYR A 35 15.72 0.79 0.30
N VAL A 36 16.13 -0.41 -0.10
CA VAL A 36 15.99 -1.64 0.67
C VAL A 36 17.34 -2.36 0.71
N ASP A 37 17.83 -2.62 1.92
CA ASP A 37 19.06 -3.39 2.14
C ASP A 37 18.72 -4.87 2.31
N CYS A 38 19.45 -5.69 1.58
CA CYS A 38 19.31 -7.13 1.56
C CYS A 38 20.67 -7.80 1.81
N VAL A 39 20.62 -9.03 2.30
CA VAL A 39 21.74 -9.96 2.31
C VAL A 39 21.41 -11.15 1.40
N GLU A 40 22.31 -11.51 0.49
CA GLU A 40 22.19 -12.75 -0.27
C GLU A 40 22.49 -13.93 0.68
N LEU A 41 21.52 -14.82 0.84
CA LEU A 41 21.58 -15.88 1.85
C LEU A 41 22.73 -16.87 1.63
N ALA A 42 23.04 -17.16 0.37
CA ALA A 42 24.08 -18.13 0.00
C ALA A 42 25.50 -17.62 0.27
N THR A 43 25.73 -16.30 0.20
CA THR A 43 27.07 -15.71 0.20
C THR A 43 27.31 -14.75 1.36
N GLY A 44 26.26 -14.31 2.05
CA GLY A 44 26.33 -13.23 3.03
C GLY A 44 26.58 -11.86 2.41
N LYS A 45 26.59 -11.73 1.08
CA LYS A 45 26.88 -10.47 0.39
C LYS A 45 25.72 -9.48 0.58
N GLN A 46 26.05 -8.27 1.02
CA GLN A 46 25.09 -7.19 1.16
C GLN A 46 24.83 -6.51 -0.18
N VAL A 47 23.57 -6.21 -0.45
CA VAL A 47 23.11 -5.48 -1.64
C VAL A 47 22.08 -4.44 -1.19
N ARG A 48 22.21 -3.22 -1.69
CA ARG A 48 21.22 -2.16 -1.53
C ARG A 48 20.50 -1.95 -2.86
N LEU A 49 19.18 -2.09 -2.86
CA LEU A 49 18.33 -1.71 -3.99
C LEU A 49 17.76 -0.32 -3.77
N THR A 50 17.87 0.55 -4.78
CA THR A 50 17.10 1.79 -4.84
C THR A 50 15.60 1.48 -4.96
N ALA A 51 14.75 2.45 -4.61
CA ALA A 51 13.30 2.29 -4.77
C ALA A 51 12.88 1.95 -6.21
N LYS A 52 13.61 2.44 -7.22
CA LYS A 52 13.37 2.11 -8.64
C LYS A 52 13.72 0.66 -8.95
N GLU A 53 14.84 0.16 -8.44
CA GLU A 53 15.27 -1.24 -8.62
C GLU A 53 14.38 -2.23 -7.88
N CYS A 54 13.67 -1.79 -6.83
CA CYS A 54 12.66 -2.61 -6.15
C CYS A 54 11.44 -2.93 -7.04
N ARG A 55 11.26 -2.22 -8.16
CA ARG A 55 10.17 -2.43 -9.14
C ARG A 55 8.79 -2.52 -8.47
N PHE A 56 8.50 -1.57 -7.58
CA PHE A 56 7.23 -1.55 -6.86
C PHE A 56 6.04 -1.47 -7.81
N GLY A 57 5.01 -2.24 -7.50
CA GLY A 57 3.70 -2.21 -8.13
C GLY A 57 2.59 -2.43 -7.11
N TYR A 58 1.34 -2.51 -7.57
CA TYR A 58 0.21 -2.76 -6.68
C TYR A 58 0.30 -4.17 -6.06
N ARG A 59 0.57 -4.25 -4.76
CA ARG A 59 0.81 -5.51 -4.03
C ARG A 59 1.95 -6.34 -4.61
N ASP A 60 2.95 -5.67 -5.17
CA ASP A 60 4.03 -6.30 -5.90
C ASP A 60 5.38 -5.57 -5.78
N SER A 61 6.47 -6.33 -5.94
CA SER A 61 7.85 -5.84 -6.00
C SER A 61 8.77 -6.96 -6.52
N ILE A 62 10.03 -6.65 -6.81
CA ILE A 62 11.05 -7.63 -7.18
C ILE A 62 11.24 -8.75 -6.14
N PHE A 63 10.92 -8.49 -4.86
CA PHE A 63 11.05 -9.46 -3.76
C PHE A 63 10.01 -10.59 -3.79
N LYS A 64 8.98 -10.47 -4.64
CA LYS A 64 8.05 -11.58 -4.94
C LYS A 64 8.44 -12.37 -6.18
N HIS A 65 9.55 -11.98 -6.82
CA HIS A 65 10.03 -12.53 -8.08
C HIS A 65 11.47 -12.98 -7.89
N GLU A 66 12.41 -12.39 -8.66
CA GLU A 66 13.83 -12.77 -8.70
C GLU A 66 14.53 -12.78 -7.34
N TYR A 67 14.10 -11.95 -6.39
CA TYR A 67 14.76 -11.80 -5.08
C TYR A 67 14.14 -12.66 -3.97
N GLN A 68 13.04 -13.37 -4.24
CA GLN A 68 12.21 -14.00 -3.20
C GLN A 68 12.97 -14.98 -2.30
N ASP A 69 13.68 -15.95 -2.89
CA ASP A 69 14.28 -17.04 -2.13
C ASP A 69 15.79 -16.84 -1.87
N ARG A 70 16.41 -15.91 -2.60
CA ARG A 70 17.86 -15.69 -2.58
C ARG A 70 18.31 -14.65 -1.56
N PHE A 71 17.42 -13.74 -1.19
CA PHE A 71 17.76 -12.58 -0.38
C PHE A 71 16.86 -12.45 0.85
N ALA A 72 17.45 -12.01 1.97
CA ALA A 72 16.70 -11.56 3.13
C ALA A 72 16.83 -10.04 3.29
N ILE A 73 15.70 -9.35 3.46
CA ILE A 73 15.68 -7.92 3.76
C ILE A 73 16.16 -7.69 5.19
N VAL A 74 17.17 -6.85 5.36
CA VAL A 74 17.79 -6.54 6.66
C VAL A 74 17.58 -5.09 7.10
N ALA A 75 17.32 -4.17 6.18
CA ALA A 75 16.91 -2.81 6.51
C ALA A 75 16.08 -2.17 5.39
N VAL A 76 15.29 -1.15 5.75
CA VAL A 76 14.51 -0.34 4.80
C VAL A 76 14.80 1.13 5.07
N GLY A 77 15.28 1.84 4.05
CA GLY A 77 15.50 3.27 4.09
C GLY A 77 14.25 4.03 3.65
N LEU A 78 13.79 4.98 4.46
CA LEU A 78 12.64 5.83 4.14
C LEU A 78 13.08 7.28 4.00
N ARG A 79 12.48 8.00 3.03
CA ARG A 79 12.63 9.43 2.82
C ARG A 79 11.32 10.13 3.13
N LEU A 80 11.30 10.90 4.21
CA LEU A 80 10.16 11.68 4.65
C LEU A 80 10.44 13.17 4.41
N PRO A 81 9.70 13.84 3.51
CA PRO A 81 9.83 15.28 3.30
C PRO A 81 9.55 16.08 4.58
N LYS A 82 10.36 17.12 4.85
CA LYS A 82 10.11 18.04 5.96
C LYS A 82 8.88 18.92 5.71
N GLU A 83 8.72 19.35 4.46
CA GLU A 83 7.50 19.98 3.97
C GLU A 83 6.46 18.89 3.75
N TRP A 84 5.56 18.75 4.72
CA TRP A 84 4.56 17.70 4.72
C TRP A 84 3.38 18.06 3.81
N GLN A 85 2.94 17.10 3.02
CA GLN A 85 1.75 17.21 2.18
C GLN A 85 0.75 16.08 2.52
N PRO A 86 -0.44 16.38 3.05
CA PRO A 86 -1.42 15.37 3.40
C PRO A 86 -1.98 14.65 2.17
N VAL A 87 -2.26 13.35 2.30
CA VAL A 87 -2.94 12.55 1.26
C VAL A 87 -4.36 12.25 1.72
N LEU A 88 -5.32 12.96 1.16
CA LEU A 88 -6.72 12.96 1.61
C LEU A 88 -7.70 12.41 0.55
N THR A 89 -7.20 11.74 -0.49
CA THR A 89 -7.98 11.36 -1.67
C THR A 89 -8.84 10.10 -1.48
N TYR A 90 -8.88 9.50 -0.30
CA TYR A 90 -9.49 8.19 -0.06
C TYR A 90 -10.53 8.20 1.05
N GLY A 91 -11.74 7.73 0.74
CA GLY A 91 -12.80 7.48 1.72
C GLY A 91 -13.08 8.69 2.60
N ASP A 92 -13.21 8.47 3.91
CA ASP A 92 -13.54 9.53 4.86
C ASP A 92 -12.45 10.60 5.04
N LEU A 93 -11.21 10.35 4.57
CA LEU A 93 -10.15 11.37 4.59
C LEU A 93 -10.47 12.57 3.69
N THR A 94 -11.31 12.38 2.65
CA THR A 94 -11.75 13.45 1.75
C THR A 94 -12.54 14.55 2.44
N ARG A 95 -13.01 14.29 3.67
CA ARG A 95 -13.75 15.25 4.50
C ARG A 95 -12.85 16.12 5.36
N LEU A 96 -11.56 15.81 5.45
CA LEU A 96 -10.59 16.60 6.19
C LEU A 96 -10.19 17.81 5.36
N ASP A 97 -10.08 18.97 6.01
CA ASP A 97 -9.65 20.21 5.36
C ASP A 97 -8.13 20.18 5.14
N PRO A 98 -7.65 20.21 3.87
CA PRO A 98 -6.22 20.16 3.55
C PRO A 98 -5.38 21.29 4.17
N THR A 99 -6.00 22.41 4.52
CA THR A 99 -5.30 23.60 5.03
C THR A 99 -5.06 23.56 6.53
N THR A 100 -5.92 22.87 7.28
CA THR A 100 -5.89 22.83 8.75
C THR A 100 -5.57 21.45 9.31
N VAL A 101 -5.65 20.39 8.49
CA VAL A 101 -5.39 19.03 8.92
C VAL A 101 -3.96 18.85 9.42
N THR A 102 -3.79 18.05 10.46
CA THR A 102 -2.51 17.65 11.02
C THR A 102 -2.21 16.16 10.73
N PRO A 103 -0.94 15.73 10.74
CA PRO A 103 -0.60 14.31 10.56
C PRO A 103 -1.29 13.41 11.60
N GLN A 104 -1.45 13.90 12.83
CA GLN A 104 -2.12 13.15 13.90
C GLN A 104 -3.62 12.97 13.63
N GLN A 105 -4.30 13.97 13.06
CA GLN A 105 -5.70 13.83 12.66
C GLN A 105 -5.88 12.78 11.55
N VAL A 106 -4.99 12.77 10.55
CA VAL A 106 -4.99 11.72 9.51
C VAL A 106 -4.72 10.35 10.13
N PHE A 107 -3.71 10.21 10.98
CA PHE A 107 -3.40 8.97 11.69
C PHE A 107 -4.60 8.46 12.48
N ASN A 108 -5.25 9.32 13.27
CA ASN A 108 -6.41 8.96 14.08
C ASN A 108 -7.60 8.53 13.20
N ALA A 109 -7.87 9.26 12.12
CA ALA A 109 -8.93 8.93 11.18
C ALA A 109 -8.68 7.57 10.49
N VAL A 110 -7.43 7.30 10.09
CA VAL A 110 -7.01 6.02 9.52
C VAL A 110 -7.19 4.89 10.53
N CYS A 111 -6.67 5.03 11.75
CA CYS A 111 -6.83 4.03 12.80
C CYS A 111 -8.30 3.76 13.12
N HIS A 112 -9.13 4.80 13.19
CA HIS A 112 -10.57 4.67 13.40
C HIS A 112 -11.22 3.85 12.26
N MET A 113 -11.02 4.25 11.00
CA MET A 113 -11.58 3.52 9.86
C MET A 113 -11.14 2.04 9.83
N ARG A 114 -9.87 1.76 10.16
CA ARG A 114 -9.34 0.39 10.17
C ARG A 114 -9.95 -0.44 11.29
N THR A 115 -10.00 0.08 12.51
CA THR A 115 -10.57 -0.63 13.66
C THR A 115 -12.07 -0.88 13.53
N THR A 116 -12.81 0.00 12.84
CA THR A 116 -14.25 -0.23 12.58
C THR A 116 -14.53 -1.23 11.46
N LYS A 117 -13.62 -1.39 10.49
CA LYS A 117 -13.87 -2.17 9.26
C LYS A 117 -13.12 -3.49 9.20
N LEU A 118 -12.00 -3.63 9.90
CA LEU A 118 -11.12 -4.79 9.80
C LEU A 118 -11.24 -5.66 11.06
N PRO A 119 -11.38 -6.99 10.92
CA PRO A 119 -11.40 -7.89 12.06
C PRO A 119 -10.02 -7.94 12.73
N ASP A 120 -9.99 -7.83 14.06
CA ASP A 120 -8.74 -7.92 14.83
C ASP A 120 -8.24 -9.39 14.83
N PRO A 121 -7.02 -9.65 14.32
CA PRO A 121 -6.41 -10.98 14.36
C PRO A 121 -6.32 -11.60 15.77
N LYS A 122 -6.32 -10.80 16.83
CA LYS A 122 -6.32 -11.27 18.23
C LYS A 122 -7.66 -11.85 18.66
N VAL A 123 -8.75 -11.47 18.00
CA VAL A 123 -10.10 -11.99 18.27
C VAL A 123 -10.40 -13.15 17.32
N ASN A 124 -10.18 -12.96 16.02
CA ASN A 124 -10.32 -14.00 15.01
C ASN A 124 -9.13 -13.93 14.06
N GLY A 125 -8.32 -15.00 14.04
CA GLY A 125 -7.14 -15.10 13.19
C GLY A 125 -7.47 -14.82 11.72
N ASN A 126 -6.75 -13.86 11.14
CA ASN A 126 -6.87 -13.48 9.74
C ASN A 126 -5.54 -12.90 9.22
N ALA A 127 -5.37 -12.85 7.90
CA ALA A 127 -4.21 -12.28 7.24
C ALA A 127 -4.54 -10.95 6.52
N GLY A 128 -5.55 -10.22 7.00
CA GLY A 128 -6.10 -9.06 6.31
C GLY A 128 -6.89 -9.43 5.05
N SER A 129 -6.83 -8.58 4.03
CA SER A 129 -7.50 -8.85 2.74
C SER A 129 -6.87 -10.06 2.07
N PHE A 130 -7.64 -11.15 1.97
CA PHE A 130 -7.17 -12.41 1.37
C PHE A 130 -6.99 -12.33 -0.14
N LEU A 131 -7.79 -11.49 -0.80
CA LEU A 131 -7.77 -11.27 -2.24
C LEU A 131 -7.23 -9.87 -2.55
N GLN A 132 -6.44 -9.79 -3.63
CA GLN A 132 -6.09 -8.51 -4.23
C GLN A 132 -7.29 -7.96 -5.00
N ASN A 133 -7.48 -6.65 -4.95
CA ASN A 133 -8.35 -5.94 -5.90
C ASN A 133 -7.92 -6.24 -7.34
N PRO A 134 -8.81 -6.78 -8.19
CA PRO A 134 -8.45 -7.09 -9.56
C PRO A 134 -8.22 -5.80 -10.36
N VAL A 135 -7.21 -5.83 -11.21
CA VAL A 135 -6.89 -4.76 -12.16
C VAL A 135 -7.30 -5.23 -13.55
N VAL A 136 -8.17 -4.47 -14.21
CA VAL A 136 -8.77 -4.81 -15.50
C VAL A 136 -8.52 -3.70 -16.53
N SER A 137 -8.65 -4.01 -17.82
CA SER A 137 -8.57 -3.00 -18.88
C SER A 137 -9.78 -2.06 -18.84
N ALA A 138 -9.62 -0.84 -19.37
CA ALA A 138 -10.72 0.12 -19.53
C ALA A 138 -11.87 -0.44 -20.38
N GLU A 139 -11.57 -1.28 -21.37
CA GLU A 139 -12.57 -1.98 -22.19
C GLU A 139 -13.42 -2.93 -21.35
N ARG A 140 -12.78 -3.74 -20.50
CA ARG A 140 -13.48 -4.68 -19.63
C ARG A 140 -14.30 -3.94 -18.55
N LEU A 141 -13.79 -2.81 -18.05
CA LEU A 141 -14.57 -1.93 -17.17
C LEU A 141 -15.85 -1.43 -17.85
N LYS A 142 -15.78 -0.93 -19.09
CA LYS A 142 -16.97 -0.40 -19.79
C LYS A 142 -18.10 -1.42 -19.86
N HIS A 143 -17.77 -2.66 -20.22
CA HIS A 143 -18.74 -3.75 -20.23
C HIS A 143 -19.29 -4.06 -18.82
N TYR A 144 -18.42 -4.02 -17.82
CA TYR A 144 -18.80 -4.31 -16.44
C TYR A 144 -19.72 -3.24 -15.83
N CYS A 145 -19.40 -1.96 -15.99
CA CYS A 145 -20.17 -0.84 -15.45
C CYS A 145 -21.56 -0.70 -16.06
N HIS A 146 -21.80 -1.26 -17.26
CA HIS A 146 -23.15 -1.32 -17.83
C HIS A 146 -24.11 -2.11 -16.91
N ASN A 147 -23.65 -3.24 -16.37
CA ASN A 147 -24.44 -4.09 -15.49
C ASN A 147 -24.34 -3.68 -14.01
N PHE A 148 -23.23 -3.06 -13.63
CA PHE A 148 -22.92 -2.70 -12.25
C PHE A 148 -22.46 -1.24 -12.13
N PRO A 149 -23.35 -0.26 -12.35
CA PRO A 149 -22.97 1.16 -12.43
C PRO A 149 -22.43 1.73 -11.12
N THR A 150 -22.75 1.10 -9.98
CA THR A 150 -22.29 1.51 -8.65
C THR A 150 -20.99 0.82 -8.22
N ALA A 151 -20.40 -0.03 -9.07
CA ALA A 151 -19.20 -0.78 -8.72
C ALA A 151 -18.01 0.17 -8.45
N PRO A 152 -17.40 0.13 -7.25
CA PRO A 152 -16.26 0.97 -6.94
C PRO A 152 -15.07 0.61 -7.83
N ASN A 153 -14.58 1.62 -8.55
CA ASN A 153 -13.47 1.47 -9.48
C ASN A 153 -12.50 2.65 -9.36
N TYR A 154 -11.21 2.37 -9.52
CA TYR A 154 -10.12 3.33 -9.33
C TYR A 154 -9.20 3.30 -10.55
N PRO A 155 -9.23 4.34 -11.41
CA PRO A 155 -8.34 4.45 -12.56
C PRO A 155 -6.86 4.42 -12.13
N GLN A 156 -6.02 3.76 -12.92
CA GLN A 156 -4.57 3.70 -12.74
C GLN A 156 -3.86 4.55 -13.82
N ALA A 157 -2.59 4.89 -13.60
CA ALA A 157 -1.83 5.78 -14.49
C ALA A 157 -1.57 5.18 -15.89
N ASP A 158 -1.56 3.85 -16.01
CA ASP A 158 -1.37 3.11 -17.26
C ASP A 158 -2.68 2.89 -18.04
N GLY A 159 -3.80 3.48 -17.58
CA GLY A 159 -5.12 3.32 -18.18
C GLY A 159 -5.86 2.05 -17.76
N SER A 160 -5.25 1.18 -16.95
CA SER A 160 -5.95 0.09 -16.29
C SER A 160 -6.84 0.60 -15.16
N VAL A 161 -7.73 -0.25 -14.66
CA VAL A 161 -8.70 0.11 -13.63
C VAL A 161 -8.73 -0.95 -12.54
N LYS A 162 -8.56 -0.52 -11.30
CA LYS A 162 -8.64 -1.39 -10.13
C LYS A 162 -10.07 -1.43 -9.59
N LEU A 163 -10.65 -2.61 -9.43
CA LEU A 163 -12.00 -2.80 -8.86
C LEU A 163 -11.91 -3.19 -7.38
N ALA A 164 -12.94 -2.88 -6.59
CA ALA A 164 -12.97 -3.30 -5.18
C ALA A 164 -13.38 -4.78 -5.05
N ALA A 165 -12.42 -5.67 -4.75
CA ALA A 165 -12.68 -7.11 -4.55
C ALA A 165 -13.72 -7.37 -3.46
N GLY A 166 -13.68 -6.64 -2.34
CA GLY A 166 -14.66 -6.79 -1.26
C GLY A 166 -16.09 -6.38 -1.64
N TRP A 167 -16.28 -5.61 -2.72
CA TRP A 167 -17.61 -5.31 -3.26
C TRP A 167 -18.07 -6.39 -4.26
N LEU A 168 -17.12 -7.09 -4.89
CA LEU A 168 -17.39 -8.15 -5.85
C LEU A 168 -17.80 -9.48 -5.19
N ILE A 169 -17.40 -9.69 -3.94
CA ILE A 169 -17.76 -10.86 -3.10
C ILE A 169 -19.12 -10.62 -2.48
#